data_AF-A0A8X7BK03-F1
#
_entry.id   AF-A0A8X7BK03-F1
#
_cell.length_a   1.000
_cell.length_b   1.000
_cell.length_c   1.000
_cell.angle_alpha   90.00
_cell.angle_beta   90.00
_cell.angle_gamma   90.00
#
_symmetry.space_group_name_H-M   'P 1'
#
loop_
_entity.id
_entity.type
_entity.pdbx_description
1 polymer ?
#
loop_
_entity_poly.entity_id
_entity_poly.type
_entity_poly.pdbx_seq_one_letter_code
_entity_poly.pdbx_strand_id
1 'polypeptide(L)' 'MVWASIMINDRTRLHVVANGIMTGQRYIDEVLLPHVRLFRGAVGDKFVFMDDNATCHRTLAVQDCP' A
#
# COMPACT_ATOMS: atom_id res chain seq x y z
N MET A 1 4.44 8.28 11.41
CA MET A 1 4.16 8.30 9.96
C MET A 1 2.74 7.80 9.77
N VAL A 2 2.04 8.28 8.75
CA VAL A 2 0.66 7.88 8.45
C VAL A 2 0.56 7.48 6.99
N TRP A 3 -0.30 6.51 6.69
CA TRP A 3 -0.58 6.05 5.33
C TRP A 3 -2.07 6.12 5.05
N ALA A 4 -2.43 6.56 3.85
CA ALA A 4 -3.80 6.50 3.34
C ALA A 4 -3.78 6.36 1.82
N SER A 5 -4.87 5.84 1.28
CA SER A 5 -5.16 5.79 -0.15
C SER A 5 -6.44 6.55 -0.45
N ILE A 6 -6.51 7.09 -1.65
CA ILE A 6 -7.70 7.73 -2.21
C ILE A 6 -7.98 7.16 -3.59
N MET A 7 -9.26 7.03 -3.92
CA MET A 7 -9.76 6.65 -5.23
C MET A 7 -10.91 7.58 -5.62
N ILE A 8 -11.36 7.50 -6.89
CA ILE A 8 -12.30 8.47 -7.46
C ILE A 8 -13.59 8.69 -6.63
N ASN A 9 -14.07 7.66 -5.92
CA ASN A 9 -15.29 7.71 -5.13
C ASN A 9 -15.11 7.33 -3.66
N ASP A 10 -13.89 7.04 -3.20
CA ASP A 10 -13.66 6.53 -1.84
C ASP A 10 -12.25 6.81 -1.33
N ARG A 11 -12.01 6.55 -0.04
CA ARG A 11 -10.70 6.65 0.60
C ARG A 11 -10.55 5.60 1.69
N THR A 12 -9.32 5.17 1.96
CA THR A 12 -9.05 4.40 3.18
C THR A 12 -9.05 5.30 4.41
N ARG A 13 -9.30 4.69 5.57
CA ARG A 13 -8.96 5.34 6.85
C ARG A 13 -7.44 5.52 6.95
N LEU A 14 -7.03 6.54 7.68
CA LEU A 14 -5.62 6.81 7.95
C LEU A 14 -5.04 5.68 8.83
N HIS A 15 -4.02 5.00 8.32
CA HIS A 15 -3.26 4.01 9.05
C HIS A 15 -2.06 4.66 9.73
N VAL A 16 -1.90 4.44 11.04
CA VAL A 16 -0.79 5.02 11.80
C VAL A 16 0.33 3.97 11.90
N VAL A 17 1.46 4.28 11.27
CA VAL A 17 2.65 3.43 11.30
C VAL A 17 3.37 3.66 12.62
N ALA A 18 3.35 2.64 13.50
CA ALA A 18 4.02 2.68 14.80
C ALA A 18 5.51 2.99 14.64
N ASN A 19 6.06 3.82 15.54
CA ASN A 19 7.46 4.27 15.55
C ASN A 19 7.93 5.05 14.29
N GLY A 20 7.02 5.38 13.37
CA GLY A 20 7.28 6.28 12.25
C GLY A 20 8.19 5.77 11.13
N ILE A 21 8.78 4.59 11.25
CA ILE A 21 9.69 4.02 10.27
C ILE A 21 8.96 3.03 9.37
N MET A 22 8.93 3.31 8.06
CA MET A 22 8.42 2.39 7.04
C MET A 22 9.58 1.60 6.43
N THR A 23 9.54 0.27 6.55
CA THR A 23 10.44 -0.65 5.84
C THR A 23 9.67 -1.36 4.74
N GLY A 24 10.35 -2.01 3.78
CA GLY A 24 9.65 -2.75 2.73
C GLY A 24 8.74 -3.86 3.27
N GLN A 25 9.21 -4.61 4.28
CA GLN A 25 8.37 -5.64 4.92
C GLN A 25 7.14 -5.04 5.60
N ARG A 26 7.29 -3.92 6.31
CA ARG A 26 6.14 -3.23 6.93
C ARG A 26 5.19 -2.66 5.88
N TYR A 27 5.69 -2.20 4.74
CA TYR A 27 4.85 -1.77 3.64
C TYR A 27 4.01 -2.92 3.09
N ILE A 28 4.58 -4.14 2.98
CA ILE A 28 3.82 -5.33 2.60
C ILE A 28 2.73 -5.64 3.64
N ASP A 29 3.12 -5.76 4.91
CA ASP A 29 2.25 -6.27 5.97
C ASP A 29 1.19 -5.27 6.44
N GLU A 30 1.51 -3.97 6.42
CA GLU A 30 0.62 -2.90 6.90
C GLU A 30 -0.13 -2.19 5.77
N VAL A 31 0.33 -2.28 4.51
CA VAL A 31 -0.27 -1.55 3.39
C VAL A 31 -0.71 -2.47 2.25
N LEU A 32 0.21 -3.22 1.63
CA LEU A 32 -0.12 -3.93 0.39
C LEU A 32 -1.14 -5.04 0.62
N LEU A 33 -0.87 -5.94 1.57
CA LEU A 33 -1.74 -7.08 1.84
C LEU A 33 -3.09 -6.68 2.45
N PRO A 34 -3.16 -5.77 3.44
CA PRO A 34 -4.44 -5.44 4.08
C PRO A 34 -5.31 -4.47 3.27
N HIS A 35 -4.71 -3.62 2.43
CA HIS A 35 -5.44 -2.54 1.77
C HIS A 35 -5.41 -2.68 0.25
N VAL A 36 -4.21 -2.66 -0.36
CA VAL A 36 -4.07 -2.64 -1.83
C VAL A 36 -4.64 -3.90 -2.48
N ARG A 37 -4.37 -5.08 -1.90
CA ARG A 37 -4.91 -6.36 -2.37
C ARG A 37 -6.44 -6.39 -2.37
N LEU A 38 -7.09 -5.79 -1.36
CA LEU A 38 -8.56 -5.71 -1.30
C LEU A 38 -9.12 -4.85 -2.43
N PHE A 39 -8.52 -3.68 -2.69
CA PHE A 39 -8.96 -2.82 -3.79
C PHE A 39 -8.72 -3.45 -5.16
N ARG A 40 -7.58 -4.14 -5.34
CA ARG A 40 -7.31 -4.90 -6.55
C ARG A 40 -8.38 -5.97 -6.78
N GLY A 41 -8.78 -6.71 -5.74
CA GLY A 41 -9.85 -7.70 -5.82
C GLY A 41 -11.22 -7.10 -6.17
N ALA A 42 -11.53 -5.90 -5.67
CA ALA A 42 -12.81 -5.24 -5.94
C ALA A 42 -12.88 -4.55 -7.31
N VAL A 43 -11.79 -3.93 -7.77
CA VAL A 43 -11.72 -3.19 -9.04
C VAL A 43 -11.36 -4.10 -10.23
N GLY A 44 -10.60 -5.16 -9.98
CA GLY A 44 -10.17 -6.12 -11.00
C GLY A 44 -9.07 -5.56 -11.91
N ASP A 45 -9.06 -6.00 -13.17
CA ASP A 45 -7.96 -5.78 -14.13
C ASP A 45 -7.67 -4.32 -14.46
N LYS A 46 -8.59 -3.40 -14.13
CA LYS A 46 -8.42 -1.96 -14.33
C LYS A 46 -7.76 -1.27 -13.14
N PHE A 47 -7.44 -2.00 -12.08
CA PHE A 47 -6.82 -1.45 -10.89
C PHE A 47 -5.38 -1.01 -11.19
N VAL A 48 -5.09 0.27 -10.92
CA VAL A 48 -3.75 0.83 -10.99
C VAL A 48 -3.40 1.38 -9.62
N PHE A 49 -2.35 0.82 -9.01
CA PHE A 49 -1.80 1.32 -7.76
C PHE A 49 -0.67 2.31 -8.06
N MET A 50 -0.77 3.52 -7.48
CA MET A 50 0.22 4.58 -7.65
C MET A 50 0.77 4.99 -6.28
N ASP A 51 2.09 4.97 -6.16
CA ASP A 51 2.84 5.45 -4.99
C ASP A 51 4.10 6.22 -5.41
N ASP A 52 4.80 6.80 -4.44
CA ASP A 52 6.07 7.47 -4.68
C ASP A 52 7.24 6.49 -4.85
N ASN A 53 8.44 7.02 -5.11
CA ASN A 53 9.65 6.22 -5.30
C ASN A 53 10.45 5.99 -4.00
N ALA A 54 9.81 6.04 -2.83
CA ALA A 54 10.50 5.75 -1.58
C ALA A 54 11.15 4.35 -1.60
N THR A 55 12.33 4.21 -1.02
CA THR A 55 13.11 2.96 -1.07
C THR A 55 12.32 1.77 -0.50
N CYS A 56 11.50 1.99 0.53
CA CYS A 56 10.64 0.95 1.09
C CYS A 56 9.60 0.42 0.08
N HIS A 57 9.15 1.21 -0.88
CA HIS A 57 8.18 0.81 -1.90
C HIS A 57 8.84 0.12 -3.11
N ARG A 58 10.16 0.18 -3.20
CA ARG A 58 10.94 -0.30 -4.35
C ARG A 58 11.87 -1.46 -4.01
N THR A 59 11.64 -2.15 -2.90
CA THR A 59 12.40 -3.37 -2.55
C THR A 59 11.95 -4.56 -3.41
N LEU A 60 12.82 -5.55 -3.59
CA LEU A 60 12.48 -6.80 -4.30
C LEU A 60 11.28 -7.50 -3.66
N ALA A 61 11.27 -7.60 -2.33
CA ALA A 61 10.16 -8.22 -1.61
C ALA A 61 8.80 -7.53 -1.87
N VAL A 62 8.80 -6.20 -2.05
CA VAL A 62 7.59 -5.44 -2.39
C VAL A 62 7.16 -5.69 -3.83
N GLN A 63 8.11 -5.81 -4.76
CA GLN A 63 7.81 -6.11 -6.16
C GLN A 63 7.25 -7.52 -6.35
N ASP A 64 7.72 -8.48 -5.54
CA ASP A 64 7.29 -9.87 -5.56
C ASP A 64 6.02 -10.11 -4.72
N CYS A 65 5.45 -9.07 -4.10
CA CYS A 65 4.25 -9.17 -3.28
C CYS A 65 3.02 -9.48 -4.15
N PRO A 66 2.23 -10.52 -3.82
CA PRO A 66 1.14 -11.02 -4.66
C PRO A 66 -0.12 -10.12 -4.72
#